data_AF-A0A6M1STE2-F1
#
_entry.id   AF-A0A6M1STE2-F1
#
_cell.length_a   1.000
_cell.length_b   1.000
_cell.length_c   1.000
_cell.angle_alpha   90.00
_cell.angle_beta   90.00
_cell.angle_gamma   90.00
#
_symmetry.space_group_name_H-M   'P 1'
#
loop_
_entity.id
_entity.type
_entity.pdbx_description
1 polymer ?
#
loop_
_entity_poly.entity_id
_entity_poly.type
_entity_poly.pdbx_seq_one_letter_code
_entity_poly.pdbx_strand_id
1 'polypeptide(L)'
;PIAESNNFIVLDRYRQEWKVAESYQSEDDLEQELIQDLVNQGYEYLPSLTNPEALLANVRVQLQALNQVTFSESEWRRFVETYLDKPSDSSVDKSRKIHDDYIHD
;
A
#
# COMPACT_ATOMS: atom_id res chain seq x y z
N PRO A 1 -14.85 16.17 -27.32
CA PRO A 1 -15.76 15.65 -26.29
C PRO A 1 -14.96 15.21 -25.06
N ILE A 2 -15.07 15.94 -23.96
CA ILE A 2 -14.39 15.61 -22.70
C ILE A 2 -15.35 14.71 -21.93
N ALA A 3 -14.92 13.48 -21.61
CA ALA A 3 -15.69 12.58 -20.77
C ALA A 3 -15.62 13.08 -19.32
N GLU A 4 -16.73 13.57 -18.78
CA GLU A 4 -16.91 13.79 -17.35
C GLU A 4 -17.07 12.44 -16.66
N SER A 5 -16.04 12.00 -15.95
CA SER A 5 -16.14 10.84 -15.06
C SER A 5 -16.77 11.27 -13.74
N ASN A 6 -17.89 10.66 -13.36
CA ASN A 6 -18.60 10.90 -12.09
C ASN A 6 -17.87 10.37 -10.84
N ASN A 7 -16.58 10.05 -10.93
CA ASN A 7 -15.78 9.48 -9.84
C ASN A 7 -14.84 10.56 -9.27
N PHE A 8 -15.41 11.54 -8.57
CA PHE A 8 -14.62 12.53 -7.86
C PHE A 8 -14.13 11.96 -6.52
N ILE A 9 -12.85 12.15 -6.22
CA ILE A 9 -12.28 11.81 -4.90
C ILE A 9 -12.72 12.79 -3.81
N VAL A 10 -13.24 13.96 -4.21
CA VAL A 10 -13.89 14.93 -3.32
C VAL A 10 -15.40 14.76 -3.46
N LEU A 11 -16.04 14.29 -2.40
CA LEU A 11 -17.48 14.04 -2.40
C LEU A 11 -18.25 15.36 -2.30
N ASP A 12 -19.19 15.61 -3.21
CA ASP A 12 -20.14 16.73 -3.13
C ASP A 12 -21.08 16.59 -1.91
N ARG A 13 -21.43 15.33 -1.57
CA ARG A 13 -22.25 14.99 -0.40
C ARG A 13 -21.70 13.75 0.30
N TYR A 14 -21.32 13.91 1.56
CA TYR A 14 -20.96 12.81 2.44
C TYR A 14 -22.09 12.57 3.45
N ARG A 15 -22.65 11.36 3.47
CA ARG A 15 -23.57 10.96 4.52
C ARG A 15 -22.75 10.43 5.68
N GLN A 16 -22.67 11.20 6.76
CA GLN A 16 -22.03 10.74 7.99
C GLN A 16 -22.82 9.53 8.51
N GLU A 17 -22.20 8.36 8.50
CA GLU A 17 -22.68 7.22 9.25
C GLU A 17 -22.29 7.45 10.71
N TRP A 18 -23.25 7.94 11.50
CA TRP A 18 -23.04 8.15 12.92
C TRP A 18 -22.98 6.77 13.61
N LYS A 19 -21.77 6.27 13.87
CA LYS A 19 -21.56 5.29 14.95
C LYS A 19 -21.52 6.07 16.25
N VAL A 20 -22.48 5.79 17.14
CA VAL A 20 -22.53 6.37 18.48
C VAL A 20 -21.33 5.85 19.26
N ALA A 21 -20.26 6.65 19.38
CA ALA A 21 -19.14 6.36 20.27
C ALA A 21 -19.59 6.69 21.70
N GLU A 22 -20.30 5.76 22.33
CA GLU A 22 -20.91 5.96 23.65
C GLU A 22 -19.91 5.92 24.82
N SER A 23 -18.64 5.59 24.58
CA SER A 23 -17.56 5.77 25.58
C SER A 23 -16.20 5.91 24.90
N TYR A 24 -15.19 6.34 25.68
CA TYR A 24 -13.78 6.20 25.32
C TYR A 24 -13.53 4.75 24.88
N GLN A 25 -13.33 4.53 23.58
CA GLN A 25 -12.92 3.25 23.01
C GLN A 25 -11.42 3.04 23.30
N SER A 26 -11.00 1.79 23.50
CA SER A 26 -9.57 1.47 23.60
C SER A 26 -8.90 1.54 22.23
N GLU A 27 -7.56 1.65 22.17
CA GLU A 27 -6.82 1.62 20.90
C GLU A 27 -7.04 0.28 20.16
N ASP A 28 -7.19 -0.83 20.89
CA ASP A 28 -7.46 -2.16 20.33
C ASP A 28 -8.82 -2.20 19.62
N ASP A 29 -9.87 -1.65 20.26
CA ASP A 29 -11.21 -1.58 19.67
C ASP A 29 -11.22 -0.71 18.40
N LEU A 30 -10.50 0.41 18.42
CA LEU A 30 -10.36 1.32 17.28
C LEU A 30 -9.56 0.68 16.12
N GLU A 31 -8.52 -0.09 16.43
CA GLU A 31 -7.73 -0.80 15.42
C GLU A 31 -8.56 -1.87 14.71
N GLN A 32 -9.31 -2.68 15.46
CA GLN A 32 -10.18 -3.72 14.88
C GLN A 32 -11.26 -3.11 13.98
N GLU A 33 -11.88 -2.01 14.40
CA GLU A 33 -12.86 -1.29 13.59
C GLU A 33 -12.25 -0.75 12.29
N LEU A 34 -11.09 -0.10 12.36
CA LEU A 34 -10.39 0.44 11.20
C LEU A 34 -9.99 -0.67 10.20
N ILE A 35 -9.45 -1.79 10.69
CA ILE A 35 -9.10 -2.94 9.84
C ILE A 35 -10.36 -3.45 9.13
N GLN A 36 -11.47 -3.63 9.86
CA GLN A 36 -12.70 -4.13 9.28
C GLN A 36 -13.28 -3.18 8.20
N ASP A 37 -13.22 -1.87 8.44
CA ASP A 37 -13.68 -0.87 7.48
C ASP A 37 -12.81 -0.85 6.21
N LEU A 38 -11.48 -1.01 6.33
CA LEU A 38 -10.58 -1.14 5.19
C LEU A 38 -10.83 -2.43 4.41
N VAL A 39 -11.06 -3.55 5.10
CA VAL A 39 -11.43 -4.82 4.45
C VAL A 39 -12.74 -4.68 3.68
N ASN A 40 -13.72 -3.98 4.25
CA ASN A 40 -15.00 -3.71 3.57
C ASN A 40 -14.83 -2.81 2.33
N GLN A 41 -13.79 -1.97 2.28
CA GLN A 41 -13.42 -1.16 1.11
C GLN A 41 -12.60 -1.94 0.06
N GLY A 42 -12.30 -3.22 0.31
CA GLY A 42 -11.57 -4.10 -0.60
C GLY A 42 -10.07 -4.19 -0.37
N TYR A 43 -9.57 -3.66 0.76
CA TYR A 43 -8.17 -3.87 1.16
C TYR A 43 -7.98 -5.28 1.72
N GLU A 44 -6.90 -5.96 1.32
CA GLU A 44 -6.54 -7.27 1.84
C GLU A 44 -5.78 -7.14 3.16
N TYR A 45 -6.29 -7.78 4.22
CA TYR A 45 -5.61 -7.85 5.50
C TYR A 45 -4.68 -9.08 5.56
N LEU A 46 -3.38 -8.83 5.73
CA LEU A 46 -2.33 -9.86 5.74
C LEU A 46 -1.62 -9.91 7.12
N PRO A 47 -2.18 -10.61 8.13
CA PRO A 47 -1.63 -10.65 9.48
C PRO A 47 -0.29 -11.41 9.57
N SER A 48 0.05 -12.20 8.54
CA SER A 48 1.29 -12.98 8.49
C SER A 48 2.54 -12.15 8.14
N LEU A 49 2.38 -10.88 7.77
CA LEU A 49 3.49 -9.98 7.42
C LEU A 49 4.13 -9.39 8.68
N THR A 50 4.84 -10.23 9.43
CA THR A 50 5.43 -9.86 10.73
C THR A 50 6.92 -9.55 10.68
N ASN A 51 7.57 -9.77 9.53
CA ASN A 51 9.00 -9.59 9.37
C ASN A 51 9.37 -8.95 8.02
N PRO A 52 10.54 -8.28 7.94
CA PRO A 52 10.97 -7.61 6.71
C PRO A 52 11.11 -8.54 5.50
N GLU A 53 11.54 -9.78 5.70
CA GLU A 53 11.70 -10.76 4.61
C GLU A 53 10.34 -11.14 3.98
N ALA A 54 9.32 -11.33 4.81
CA ALA A 54 7.95 -11.60 4.37
C ALA A 54 7.35 -10.39 3.63
N LEU A 55 7.65 -9.16 4.07
CA LEU A 55 7.27 -7.95 3.35
C LEU A 55 7.91 -7.91 1.95
N LEU A 56 9.22 -8.16 1.84
CA LEU A 56 9.91 -8.20 0.56
C LEU A 56 9.38 -9.32 -0.36
N ALA A 57 9.07 -10.49 0.20
CA ALA A 57 8.45 -11.58 -0.55
C ALA A 57 7.08 -11.20 -1.11
N ASN A 58 6.24 -10.51 -0.32
CA ASN A 58 4.96 -10.00 -0.79
C ASN A 58 5.15 -8.95 -1.90
N VAL A 59 6.05 -7.97 -1.71
CA VAL A 59 6.34 -6.95 -2.72
C VAL A 59 6.79 -7.58 -4.04
N ARG A 60 7.63 -8.63 -4.00
CA ARG A 60 8.04 -9.38 -5.20
C ARG A 60 6.83 -9.90 -5.96
N VAL A 61 5.91 -10.58 -5.28
CA VAL A 61 4.70 -11.16 -5.90
C VAL A 61 3.84 -10.06 -6.53
N GLN A 62 3.62 -8.95 -5.81
CA GLN A 62 2.81 -7.84 -6.31
C GLN A 62 3.46 -7.15 -7.53
N LEU A 63 4.78 -6.95 -7.52
CA LEU A 63 5.50 -6.37 -8.66
C LEU A 63 5.48 -7.29 -9.88
N GLN A 64 5.63 -8.61 -9.67
CA GLN A 64 5.52 -9.62 -10.73
C GLN A 64 4.11 -9.63 -11.34
N ALA A 65 3.07 -9.56 -10.50
CA ALA A 65 1.69 -9.52 -10.95
C ALA A 65 1.36 -8.23 -11.73
N LEU A 66 1.82 -7.08 -11.23
CA LEU A 66 1.58 -5.77 -11.86
C LEU A 66 2.28 -5.66 -13.21
N ASN A 67 3.54 -6.10 -13.31
CA ASN A 67 4.36 -5.96 -14.53
C ASN A 67 4.31 -7.20 -15.44
N GLN A 68 3.65 -8.28 -15.03
CA GLN A 68 3.60 -9.57 -15.74
C GLN A 68 5.00 -10.15 -16.03
N VAL A 69 5.93 -9.98 -15.09
CA VAL A 69 7.31 -10.49 -15.17
C VAL A 69 7.57 -11.54 -14.11
N THR A 70 8.56 -12.40 -14.31
CA THR A 70 9.01 -13.35 -13.29
C THR A 70 10.48 -13.13 -12.98
N PHE A 71 10.79 -12.49 -11.86
CA PHE A 71 12.15 -12.43 -11.33
C PHE A 71 12.67 -13.82 -10.94
N SER A 72 13.92 -14.11 -11.27
CA SER A 72 14.73 -15.12 -10.58
C SER A 72 15.19 -14.61 -9.18
N GLU A 73 15.68 -15.49 -8.32
CA GLU A 73 16.16 -15.08 -6.99
C GLU A 73 17.35 -14.12 -7.05
N SER A 74 18.27 -14.32 -8.00
CA SER A 74 19.44 -13.45 -8.20
C SER A 74 19.05 -12.07 -8.71
N GLU A 75 18.12 -12.00 -9.67
CA GLU A 75 17.58 -10.72 -10.16
C GLU A 75 16.81 -9.98 -9.07
N TRP A 76 16.01 -10.69 -8.29
CA TRP A 76 15.27 -10.10 -7.18
C TRP A 76 16.21 -9.49 -6.14
N ARG A 77 17.24 -10.23 -5.69
CA ARG A 77 18.24 -9.69 -4.74
C ARG A 77 18.93 -8.45 -5.30
N ARG A 78 19.36 -8.50 -6.57
CA ARG A 78 19.99 -7.36 -7.22
C ARG A 78 19.05 -6.15 -7.28
N PHE A 79 17.77 -6.36 -7.63
CA PHE A 79 16.77 -5.30 -7.67
C PHE A 79 16.54 -4.67 -6.29
N VAL A 80 16.45 -5.50 -5.25
CA VAL A 80 16.29 -5.01 -3.87
C VAL A 80 17.49 -4.17 -3.45
N GLU A 81 18.70 -4.69 -3.59
CA GLU A 81 19.93 -4.01 -3.15
C GLU A 81 20.27 -2.77 -4.00
N THR A 82 19.92 -2.78 -5.29
CA THR A 82 20.30 -1.72 -6.24
C THR A 82 19.20 -0.69 -6.43
N TYR A 83 17.94 -0.99 -6.13
CA TYR A 83 16.86 -0.03 -6.36
C TYR A 83 15.84 0.01 -5.24
N LEU A 84 15.31 -1.10 -4.74
CA LEU A 84 14.19 -1.03 -3.81
C LEU A 84 14.62 -0.53 -2.41
N ASP A 85 15.74 -1.04 -1.90
CA ASP A 85 16.22 -0.78 -0.54
C ASP A 85 17.75 -0.66 -0.52
N LYS A 86 18.28 0.40 -1.18
CA LYS A 86 19.70 0.70 -1.06
C LYS A 86 19.98 1.19 0.36
N PRO A 87 21.05 0.71 1.02
CA PRO A 87 21.40 1.14 2.39
C PRO A 87 21.75 2.62 2.50
N SER A 88 22.04 3.29 1.38
CA SER A 88 22.31 4.74 1.32
C SER A 88 21.07 5.60 1.16
N ASP A 89 19.88 5.03 0.92
CA ASP A 89 18.68 5.82 0.62
C ASP A 89 18.07 6.42 1.88
N SER A 90 17.79 7.72 1.81
CA SER A 90 17.02 8.42 2.82
C SER A 90 15.51 8.35 2.54
N SER A 91 14.69 8.78 3.50
CA SER A 91 13.24 8.92 3.28
C SER A 91 12.90 9.81 2.08
N VAL A 92 13.74 10.82 1.80
CA VAL A 92 13.58 11.72 0.64
C VAL A 92 13.80 10.97 -0.67
N ASP A 93 14.81 10.10 -0.73
CA ASP A 93 15.11 9.33 -1.93
C ASP A 93 14.04 8.26 -2.20
N LYS A 94 13.45 7.68 -1.15
CA LYS A 94 12.30 6.78 -1.26
C LYS A 94 11.08 7.51 -1.84
N SER A 95 10.80 8.74 -1.41
CA SER A 95 9.72 9.55 -1.99
C SER A 95 9.97 9.89 -3.46
N ARG A 96 11.22 10.23 -3.84
CA ARG A 96 11.57 10.52 -5.24
C ARG A 96 11.28 9.33 -6.16
N LYS A 97 11.53 8.10 -5.72
CA LYS A 97 11.23 6.90 -6.52
C LYS A 97 9.74 6.71 -6.80
N ILE A 98 8.89 7.09 -5.85
CA ILE A 98 7.43 6.97 -6.01
C ILE A 98 6.91 8.06 -6.94
N HIS A 99 7.42 9.28 -6.80
CA HIS A 99 6.88 10.45 -7.51
C HIS A 99 7.53 10.71 -8.88
N ASP A 100 8.85 10.56 -8.98
CA ASP A 100 9.63 10.99 -10.15
C ASP A 100 10.22 9.80 -10.92
N ASP A 101 10.82 8.83 -10.21
CA ASP A 101 11.54 7.69 -10.83
C ASP A 101 10.72 6.40 -10.84
N TYR A 102 9.43 6.48 -11.19
CA TYR A 102 8.52 5.31 -11.17
C TYR A 102 8.77 4.30 -12.31
N ILE A 103 9.58 4.66 -13.30
CA ILE A 103 10.03 3.78 -14.39
C ILE A 103 11.50 3.48 -14.18
N HIS A 104 11.82 2.19 -14.04
CA HIS A 104 13.19 1.70 -14.05
C HIS A 104 13.42 0.88 -15.32
N ASP A 105 14.35 1.33 -16.18
CA ASP A 105 14.89 0.60 -17.33
C ASP A 105 16.09 -0.26 -16.91
#